data_AF-A0A7J4K1T5-F1
#
_entry.id   AF-A0A7J4K1T5-F1
#
_cell.length_a   1.000
_cell.length_b   1.000
_cell.length_c   1.000
_cell.angle_alpha   90.00
_cell.angle_beta   90.00
_cell.angle_gamma   90.00
#
_symmetry.space_group_name_H-M   'P 1'
#
loop_
_entity.id
_entity.type
_entity.pdbx_description
1 polymer ?
#
loop_
_entity_poly.entity_id
_entity_poly.type
_entity_poly.pdbx_seq_one_letter_code
_entity_poly.pdbx_strand_id
1 'polypeptide(L)'
;MNTYSGITMISSRLWHVGLFGILFVLILVNVGFADTVDTVTSCSVSESGYSIDIKNTITLINSSGKVWTIEDKCAGSASVKAAFCDNSANEKFSIKFLDCSGKGYSCKDGACVAGKNSCSDTDNGQDLTTKGTVTATGGDGKVNTSTDYCPGLSPSKTVIEMSCNANNMNVTTWSDCPSGTSCKEGACVAQVTNTCSDNDPTQDITIKGTMSGTNSSGEYSQYDFCSGSDYINQYACKSDNSGGVYSQSKCSSGTSCKDGACVKPDSTPVAN
;
A
#
# COMPACT_ATOMS: atom_id res chain seq x y z
N MET A 1 -67.77 -11.99 -6.34
CA MET A 1 -68.90 -11.78 -5.42
C MET A 1 -69.05 -13.02 -4.56
N ASN A 2 -69.44 -12.84 -3.30
CA ASN A 2 -69.60 -13.81 -2.20
C ASN A 2 -68.32 -14.01 -1.35
N THR A 3 -68.09 -13.12 -0.38
CA THR A 3 -68.59 -13.11 1.01
C THR A 3 -67.93 -14.17 1.89
N TYR A 4 -66.91 -13.76 2.63
CA TYR A 4 -66.44 -14.41 3.85
C TYR A 4 -67.26 -13.88 5.04
N SER A 5 -67.87 -14.79 5.81
CA SER A 5 -68.35 -14.48 7.15
C SER A 5 -68.41 -15.76 7.98
N GLY A 6 -67.75 -15.74 9.13
CA GLY A 6 -68.36 -16.28 10.34
C GLY A 6 -67.76 -17.51 11.04
N ILE A 7 -67.22 -17.21 12.23
CA ILE A 7 -67.51 -17.81 13.56
C ILE A 7 -66.78 -19.09 14.05
N THR A 8 -66.20 -18.95 15.27
CA THR A 8 -66.11 -19.89 16.43
C THR A 8 -65.04 -21.02 16.39
N MET A 9 -64.36 -21.43 17.48
CA MET A 9 -64.71 -21.52 18.90
C MET A 9 -63.55 -21.32 19.91
N ILE A 10 -64.00 -20.90 21.09
CA ILE A 10 -63.40 -20.78 22.44
C ILE A 10 -63.10 -22.14 23.09
N SER A 11 -62.13 -22.21 24.02
CA SER A 11 -62.17 -22.98 25.30
C SER A 11 -60.80 -22.85 26.00
N SER A 12 -60.60 -22.42 27.25
CA SER A 12 -61.31 -22.64 28.53
C SER A 12 -60.89 -21.53 29.54
N ARG A 13 -61.80 -20.74 30.12
CA ARG A 13 -62.50 -20.89 31.42
C ARG A 13 -61.61 -21.18 32.66
N LEU A 14 -61.53 -20.21 33.59
CA LEU A 14 -62.02 -20.24 35.00
C LEU A 14 -61.70 -18.85 35.65
N TRP A 15 -62.65 -17.90 35.76
CA TRP A 15 -63.62 -17.63 36.85
C TRP A 15 -63.03 -17.08 38.18
N HIS A 16 -63.40 -15.82 38.50
CA HIS A 16 -63.96 -15.23 39.75
C HIS A 16 -63.71 -13.69 39.74
N VAL A 17 -64.58 -12.86 39.16
CA VAL A 17 -65.74 -12.13 39.76
C VAL A 17 -65.40 -11.32 41.02
N GLY A 18 -65.58 -9.99 40.95
CA GLY A 18 -65.55 -9.12 42.15
C GLY A 18 -65.61 -7.61 41.91
N LEU A 19 -66.80 -7.11 41.56
CA LEU A 19 -67.37 -5.76 41.74
C LEU A 19 -66.51 -4.48 41.80
N PHE A 20 -66.89 -3.56 40.90
CA PHE A 20 -66.76 -2.10 40.96
C PHE A 20 -67.41 -1.47 42.21
N GLY A 21 -66.87 -0.33 42.68
CA GLY A 21 -67.66 0.67 43.40
C GLY A 21 -66.93 1.69 44.30
N ILE A 22 -66.45 2.78 43.71
CA ILE A 22 -66.41 4.17 44.25
C ILE A 22 -65.54 4.48 45.50
N LEU A 23 -64.47 5.28 45.34
CA LEU A 23 -64.34 6.58 46.01
C LEU A 23 -63.24 7.46 45.38
N PHE A 24 -63.65 8.66 44.98
CA PHE A 24 -62.82 9.80 44.60
C PHE A 24 -61.97 10.26 45.79
N VAL A 25 -60.64 10.32 45.65
CA VAL A 25 -59.80 11.30 46.36
C VAL A 25 -58.71 11.79 45.40
N LEU A 26 -58.81 13.08 45.04
CA LEU A 26 -57.75 13.85 44.42
C LEU A 26 -56.50 13.82 45.30
N ILE A 27 -55.36 13.40 44.75
CA ILE A 27 -54.07 14.00 45.12
C ILE A 27 -53.34 14.32 43.81
N LEU A 28 -53.28 15.62 43.54
CA LEU A 28 -52.41 16.26 42.57
C LEU A 28 -50.95 15.93 42.88
N VAL A 29 -50.27 15.23 41.98
CA VAL A 29 -48.84 15.44 41.80
C VAL A 29 -48.60 15.61 40.30
N ASN A 30 -48.78 16.85 39.87
CA ASN A 30 -48.41 17.33 38.57
C ASN A 30 -46.89 17.56 38.58
N VAL A 31 -46.09 16.52 38.30
CA VAL A 31 -44.68 16.73 37.95
C VAL A 31 -44.61 16.75 36.43
N GLY A 32 -44.87 17.93 35.88
CA GLY A 32 -44.62 18.20 34.46
C GLY A 32 -43.11 18.15 34.20
N PHE A 33 -42.61 17.00 33.77
CA PHE A 33 -41.42 16.96 32.94
C PHE A 33 -41.87 17.06 31.48
N ALA A 34 -42.20 18.29 31.08
CA ALA A 34 -42.05 18.66 29.70
C ALA A 34 -40.54 18.77 29.46
N ASP A 35 -39.90 17.69 29.02
CA ASP A 35 -38.65 17.83 28.29
C ASP A 35 -39.00 18.55 27.00
N THR A 36 -38.95 19.88 27.06
CA THR A 36 -39.02 20.73 25.89
C THR A 36 -37.82 20.36 25.03
N VAL A 37 -38.08 19.73 23.89
CA VAL A 37 -37.14 19.72 22.78
C VAL A 37 -36.72 21.16 22.58
N ASP A 38 -35.45 21.47 22.85
CA ASP A 38 -34.90 22.82 22.76
C ASP A 38 -34.99 23.28 21.30
N THR A 39 -36.12 23.90 20.95
CA THR A 39 -36.38 24.37 19.60
C THR A 39 -35.45 25.52 19.30
N VAL A 40 -34.72 25.41 18.19
CA VAL A 40 -33.90 26.50 17.66
C VAL A 40 -34.84 27.63 17.25
N THR A 41 -34.66 28.80 17.85
CA THR A 41 -35.48 29.99 17.60
C THR A 41 -34.81 30.96 16.64
N SER A 42 -33.47 30.97 16.59
CA SER A 42 -32.72 31.79 15.64
C SER A 42 -31.44 31.13 15.15
N CYS A 43 -31.03 31.51 13.95
CA CYS A 43 -29.76 31.17 13.33
C CYS A 43 -29.15 32.43 12.71
N SER A 44 -27.85 32.63 12.89
CA SER A 44 -27.10 33.69 12.24
C SER A 44 -25.75 33.18 11.76
N VAL A 45 -25.25 33.74 10.66
CA VAL A 45 -23.89 33.49 10.17
C VAL A 45 -22.99 34.58 10.74
N SER A 46 -21.79 34.24 11.20
CA SER A 46 -20.86 35.20 11.83
C SER A 46 -20.36 36.33 10.90
N GLU A 47 -20.56 36.21 9.58
CA GLU A 47 -20.07 37.15 8.56
C GLU A 47 -21.13 37.45 7.46
N SER A 48 -20.87 38.44 6.60
CA SER A 48 -21.80 39.10 5.65
C SER A 48 -22.31 38.25 4.47
N GLY A 49 -22.47 36.94 4.66
CA GLY A 49 -22.92 35.99 3.66
C GLY A 49 -22.17 34.66 3.77
N TYR A 50 -22.80 33.58 3.32
CA TYR A 50 -22.15 32.26 3.28
C TYR A 50 -21.21 32.18 2.07
N SER A 51 -19.95 31.78 2.28
CA SER A 51 -19.00 31.47 1.19
C SER A 51 -18.27 30.16 1.46
N ILE A 52 -18.22 29.28 0.46
CA ILE A 52 -17.55 27.97 0.56
C ILE A 52 -16.02 28.08 0.67
N ASP A 53 -15.46 29.23 0.25
CA ASP A 53 -14.01 29.46 0.23
C ASP A 53 -13.45 29.90 1.60
N ILE A 54 -14.32 30.05 2.61
CA ILE A 54 -13.97 30.38 3.99
C ILE A 54 -14.62 29.39 4.95
N LYS A 55 -14.02 29.22 6.13
CA LYS A 55 -14.59 28.40 7.19
C LYS A 55 -15.73 29.19 7.85
N ASN A 56 -16.98 28.86 7.53
CA ASN A 56 -18.12 29.53 8.15
C ASN A 56 -18.39 29.00 9.55
N THR A 57 -18.94 29.88 10.40
CA THR A 57 -19.51 29.52 11.70
C THR A 57 -20.93 30.07 11.78
N ILE A 58 -21.90 29.19 12.04
CA ILE A 58 -23.27 29.62 12.37
C ILE A 58 -23.47 29.60 13.87
N THR A 59 -24.23 30.57 14.37
CA THR A 59 -24.65 30.70 15.76
C THR A 59 -26.13 30.39 15.87
N LEU A 60 -26.48 29.48 16.76
CA LEU A 60 -27.83 29.02 17.03
C LEU A 60 -28.26 29.42 18.44
N ILE A 61 -29.51 29.85 18.58
CA ILE A 61 -30.12 30.19 19.87
C ILE A 61 -31.42 29.40 20.00
N ASN A 62 -31.68 28.80 21.16
CA ASN A 62 -32.95 28.12 21.46
C ASN A 62 -33.97 29.02 22.16
N SER A 63 -35.14 28.46 22.48
CA SER A 63 -36.21 29.15 23.22
C SER A 63 -35.86 29.55 24.64
N SER A 64 -34.87 28.91 25.27
CA SER A 64 -34.35 29.28 26.60
C SER A 64 -33.22 30.31 26.56
N GLY A 65 -32.83 30.78 25.37
CA GLY A 65 -31.75 31.76 25.19
C GLY A 65 -30.33 31.17 25.23
N LYS A 66 -30.19 29.85 25.28
CA LYS A 66 -28.90 29.16 25.20
C LYS A 66 -28.33 29.29 23.79
N VAL A 67 -27.03 29.59 23.72
CA VAL A 67 -26.29 29.82 22.47
C VAL A 67 -25.30 28.69 22.22
N TRP A 68 -25.18 28.23 20.98
CA TRP A 68 -24.10 27.35 20.52
C TRP A 68 -23.73 27.63 19.07
N THR A 69 -22.56 27.15 18.66
CA THR A 69 -22.05 27.34 17.29
C THR A 69 -21.84 26.03 16.57
N ILE A 70 -21.94 26.07 15.23
CA ILE A 70 -21.56 24.99 14.34
C ILE A 70 -20.62 25.58 13.30
N GLU A 71 -19.44 24.98 13.19
CA GLU A 71 -18.43 25.35 12.20
C GLU A 71 -18.45 24.39 11.02
N ASP A 72 -18.13 24.92 9.84
CA ASP A 72 -17.85 24.11 8.65
C ASP A 72 -16.63 23.21 8.89
N LYS A 73 -16.71 21.96 8.41
CA LYS A 73 -15.65 20.96 8.58
C LYS A 73 -15.41 20.20 7.29
N CYS A 74 -14.16 19.79 7.06
CA CYS A 74 -13.88 18.90 5.94
C CYS A 74 -14.50 17.52 6.15
N ALA A 75 -15.18 17.04 5.11
CA ALA A 75 -15.69 15.68 4.98
C ALA A 75 -14.86 14.97 3.90
N GLY A 76 -13.63 14.63 4.25
CA GLY A 76 -12.62 14.22 3.28
C GLY A 76 -12.00 15.42 2.56
N SER A 77 -11.17 15.13 1.56
CA SER A 77 -10.34 16.15 0.89
C SER A 77 -11.06 16.92 -0.22
N ALA A 78 -12.21 16.44 -0.67
CA ALA A 78 -12.98 17.03 -1.78
C ALA A 78 -14.31 17.64 -1.35
N SER A 79 -14.65 17.67 -0.06
CA SER A 79 -15.95 18.19 0.36
C SER A 79 -15.92 18.89 1.71
N VAL A 80 -16.70 19.97 1.83
CA VAL A 80 -17.01 20.65 3.08
C VAL A 80 -18.37 20.16 3.57
N LYS A 81 -18.43 19.63 4.79
CA LYS A 81 -19.68 19.49 5.56
C LYS A 81 -19.99 20.84 6.18
N ALA A 82 -20.89 21.56 5.53
CA ALA A 82 -21.22 22.94 5.83
C ALA A 82 -22.56 23.08 6.55
N ALA A 83 -22.64 24.04 7.45
CA ALA A 83 -23.86 24.39 8.16
C ALA A 83 -24.45 25.70 7.63
N PHE A 84 -25.74 25.72 7.34
CA PHE A 84 -26.45 26.85 6.75
C PHE A 84 -27.60 27.27 7.64
N CYS A 85 -27.80 28.57 7.84
CA CYS A 85 -29.07 29.05 8.36
C CYS A 85 -30.18 28.85 7.33
N ASP A 86 -31.29 28.28 7.78
CA ASP A 86 -32.51 28.14 6.99
C ASP A 86 -33.57 29.08 7.58
N ASN A 87 -34.23 29.84 6.71
CA ASN A 87 -35.29 30.75 7.11
C ASN A 87 -36.67 30.09 7.08
N SER A 88 -36.73 28.76 6.96
CA SER A 88 -37.96 27.98 6.97
C SER A 88 -38.66 28.02 8.33
N ALA A 89 -39.98 27.83 8.30
CA ALA A 89 -40.82 27.86 9.50
C ALA A 89 -40.52 26.70 10.46
N ASN A 90 -40.06 25.56 9.92
CA ASN A 90 -39.97 24.29 10.66
C ASN A 90 -38.53 23.85 10.96
N GLU A 91 -37.53 24.42 10.29
CA GLU A 91 -36.12 24.08 10.47
C GLU A 91 -35.31 25.38 10.31
N LYS A 92 -34.48 25.70 11.31
CA LYS A 92 -33.70 26.96 11.34
C LYS A 92 -32.28 26.84 10.82
N PHE A 93 -31.82 25.61 10.56
CA PHE A 93 -30.52 25.37 9.96
C PHE A 93 -30.50 24.02 9.23
N SER A 94 -29.60 23.86 8.27
CA SER A 94 -29.39 22.58 7.56
C SER A 94 -27.90 22.27 7.44
N ILE A 95 -27.57 20.99 7.25
CA ILE A 95 -26.21 20.54 6.93
C ILE A 95 -26.17 20.10 5.46
N LYS A 96 -25.20 20.60 4.69
CA LYS A 96 -24.97 20.17 3.30
C LYS A 96 -23.53 19.77 3.08
N PHE A 97 -23.30 18.88 2.12
CA PHE A 97 -21.97 18.57 1.63
C PHE A 97 -21.74 19.36 0.35
N LEU A 98 -20.77 20.26 0.37
CA LEU A 98 -20.38 21.05 -0.79
C LEU A 98 -19.09 20.50 -1.39
N ASP A 99 -19.03 20.44 -2.71
CA ASP A 99 -17.90 19.88 -3.47
C ASP A 99 -16.80 20.93 -3.70
N CYS A 100 -15.58 20.62 -3.28
CA CYS A 100 -14.38 21.43 -3.53
C CYS A 100 -13.65 21.03 -4.81
N SER A 101 -14.00 19.93 -5.48
CA SER A 101 -13.21 19.41 -6.59
C SER A 101 -13.22 20.30 -7.85
N GLY A 102 -14.14 21.27 -7.92
CA GLY A 102 -14.18 22.28 -8.97
C GLY A 102 -12.90 23.13 -9.00
N LYS A 103 -12.23 23.19 -10.16
CA LYS A 103 -11.05 24.03 -10.43
C LYS A 103 -9.80 23.75 -9.57
N GLY A 104 -9.64 22.52 -9.04
CA GLY A 104 -8.42 22.12 -8.31
C GLY A 104 -8.38 22.61 -6.86
N TYR A 105 -9.54 22.84 -6.26
CA TYR A 105 -9.65 23.19 -4.85
C TYR A 105 -9.72 21.91 -4.01
N SER A 106 -9.36 22.03 -2.75
CA SER A 106 -9.51 20.97 -1.76
C SER A 106 -10.05 21.53 -0.47
N CYS A 107 -10.72 20.68 0.30
CA CYS A 107 -11.13 21.08 1.62
C CYS A 107 -9.91 21.13 2.54
N LYS A 108 -9.65 22.30 3.11
CA LYS A 108 -8.68 22.50 4.19
C LYS A 108 -9.33 23.37 5.26
N ASP A 109 -9.24 22.93 6.51
CA ASP A 109 -9.76 23.64 7.69
C ASP A 109 -11.23 24.09 7.56
N GLY A 110 -12.06 23.31 6.87
CA GLY A 110 -13.49 23.60 6.68
C GLY A 110 -13.82 24.57 5.55
N ALA A 111 -12.85 24.87 4.67
CA ALA A 111 -13.02 25.74 3.50
C ALA A 111 -12.50 25.07 2.23
N CYS A 112 -13.07 25.40 1.07
CA CYS A 112 -12.46 25.05 -0.21
C CYS A 112 -11.33 26.04 -0.52
N VAL A 113 -10.09 25.54 -0.60
CA VAL A 113 -8.90 26.35 -0.92
C VAL A 113 -8.23 25.80 -2.17
N ALA A 114 -7.62 26.67 -2.97
CA ALA A 114 -6.85 26.23 -4.14
C ALA A 114 -5.70 25.30 -3.70
N GLY A 115 -5.75 24.03 -4.09
CA GLY A 115 -4.70 23.06 -3.82
C GLY A 115 -3.67 23.08 -4.94
N LYS A 116 -2.42 23.42 -4.65
CA LYS A 116 -1.33 23.32 -5.64
C LYS A 116 -0.80 21.89 -5.65
N ASN A 117 -0.85 21.22 -6.80
CA ASN A 117 -0.14 19.96 -7.01
C ASN A 117 1.36 20.18 -6.78
N SER A 118 2.01 19.24 -6.10
CA SER A 118 3.46 19.20 -6.01
C SER A 118 3.95 17.80 -6.38
N CYS A 119 5.11 17.74 -7.01
CA CYS A 119 5.74 16.49 -7.42
C CYS A 119 7.24 16.66 -7.30
N SER A 120 7.90 15.69 -6.68
CA SER A 120 9.35 15.61 -6.60
C SER A 120 9.80 14.24 -7.07
N ASP A 121 10.93 14.21 -7.76
CA ASP A 121 11.51 13.01 -8.35
C ASP A 121 12.96 12.86 -7.90
N THR A 122 13.40 11.65 -7.58
CA THR A 122 14.73 11.42 -7.00
C THR A 122 15.86 11.35 -8.02
N ASP A 123 15.54 11.12 -9.29
CA ASP A 123 16.52 11.09 -10.40
C ASP A 123 16.40 12.30 -11.35
N ASN A 124 15.51 13.24 -11.02
CA ASN A 124 15.21 14.45 -11.77
C ASN A 124 14.61 14.23 -13.17
N GLY A 125 13.82 13.18 -13.39
CA GLY A 125 12.93 13.11 -14.53
C GLY A 125 12.81 11.71 -15.12
N GLN A 126 13.31 11.54 -16.35
CA GLN A 126 13.24 10.25 -17.05
C GLN A 126 14.65 9.66 -17.21
N ASP A 127 15.40 9.56 -16.11
CA ASP A 127 16.74 8.97 -16.10
C ASP A 127 16.67 7.44 -16.00
N LEU A 128 16.62 6.80 -17.17
CA LEU A 128 16.58 5.34 -17.27
C LEU A 128 17.79 4.62 -16.65
N THR A 129 18.87 5.31 -16.25
CA THR A 129 20.08 4.69 -15.69
C THR A 129 20.11 4.65 -14.16
N THR A 130 19.22 5.40 -13.52
CA THR A 130 19.09 5.49 -12.07
C THR A 130 17.69 5.02 -11.69
N LYS A 131 17.53 4.31 -10.57
CA LYS A 131 16.19 4.00 -10.07
C LYS A 131 15.61 5.25 -9.39
N GLY A 132 14.60 5.84 -10.00
CA GLY A 132 13.81 6.96 -9.50
C GLY A 132 12.65 6.57 -8.60
N THR A 133 12.16 7.55 -7.85
CA THR A 133 10.94 7.47 -7.05
C THR A 133 10.29 8.85 -7.02
N VAL A 134 9.11 8.92 -7.62
CA VAL A 134 8.24 10.08 -7.60
C VAL A 134 7.45 10.12 -6.31
N THR A 135 7.41 11.28 -5.68
CA THR A 135 6.46 11.64 -4.61
C THR A 135 5.57 12.78 -5.11
N ALA A 136 4.28 12.50 -5.29
CA ALA A 136 3.30 13.48 -5.77
C ALA A 136 2.24 13.76 -4.69
N THR A 137 2.01 15.04 -4.40
CA THR A 137 0.92 15.51 -3.53
C THR A 137 -0.15 16.15 -4.40
N GLY A 138 -1.34 15.57 -4.41
CA GLY A 138 -2.50 16.15 -5.09
C GLY A 138 -2.96 17.43 -4.39
N GLY A 139 -3.72 18.27 -5.09
CA GLY A 139 -4.33 19.47 -4.49
C GLY A 139 -5.17 19.15 -3.24
N ASP A 140 -5.65 17.92 -3.12
CA ASP A 140 -6.39 17.35 -2.00
C ASP A 140 -5.51 16.94 -0.78
N GLY A 141 -4.21 17.21 -0.86
CA GLY A 141 -3.22 16.93 0.18
C GLY A 141 -2.78 15.47 0.26
N LYS A 142 -3.34 14.56 -0.55
CA LYS A 142 -2.93 13.16 -0.54
C LYS A 142 -1.59 12.99 -1.22
N VAL A 143 -0.71 12.27 -0.55
CA VAL A 143 0.62 11.92 -1.05
C VAL A 143 0.58 10.52 -1.65
N ASN A 144 1.07 10.38 -2.88
CA ASN A 144 1.27 9.11 -3.54
C ASN A 144 2.75 8.98 -3.96
N THR A 145 3.28 7.77 -3.85
CA THR A 145 4.64 7.45 -4.30
C THR A 145 4.60 6.42 -5.43
N SER A 146 5.50 6.54 -6.38
CA SER A 146 5.70 5.54 -7.44
C SER A 146 7.17 5.44 -7.78
N THR A 147 7.64 4.25 -8.09
CA THR A 147 9.06 3.93 -8.25
C THR A 147 9.25 3.21 -9.56
N ASP A 148 10.36 3.46 -10.23
CA ASP A 148 10.67 2.80 -11.50
C ASP A 148 10.84 1.31 -11.31
N TYR A 149 10.42 0.56 -12.32
CA TYR A 149 10.48 -0.89 -12.26
C TYR A 149 10.62 -1.53 -13.62
N CYS A 150 11.10 -2.77 -13.61
CA CYS A 150 11.19 -3.59 -14.80
C CYS A 150 9.90 -4.40 -14.96
N PRO A 151 9.11 -4.20 -16.02
CA PRO A 151 7.98 -5.07 -16.31
C PRO A 151 8.45 -6.46 -16.79
N GLY A 152 7.70 -7.50 -16.41
CA GLY A 152 7.85 -8.84 -16.98
C GLY A 152 8.97 -9.68 -16.36
N LEU A 153 9.48 -10.64 -17.14
CA LEU A 153 10.54 -11.56 -16.74
C LEU A 153 11.92 -10.90 -16.95
N SER A 154 12.84 -11.18 -16.03
CA SER A 154 14.21 -10.67 -16.09
C SER A 154 15.09 -11.54 -17.00
N PRO A 155 15.88 -10.97 -17.93
CA PRO A 155 16.12 -9.54 -18.13
C PRO A 155 15.04 -8.88 -19.01
N SER A 156 14.45 -7.78 -18.51
CA SER A 156 13.52 -6.98 -19.31
C SER A 156 14.28 -5.97 -20.16
N LYS A 157 13.76 -5.63 -21.34
CA LYS A 157 14.34 -4.61 -22.23
C LYS A 157 13.71 -3.23 -22.05
N THR A 158 12.72 -3.11 -21.19
CA THR A 158 11.96 -1.88 -20.98
C THR A 158 12.02 -1.52 -19.49
N VAL A 159 12.08 -0.22 -19.19
CA VAL A 159 11.84 0.35 -17.86
C VAL A 159 10.45 1.00 -17.91
N ILE A 160 9.66 0.78 -16.87
CA ILE A 160 8.49 1.62 -16.60
C ILE A 160 8.95 2.73 -15.68
N GLU A 161 9.08 3.90 -16.28
CA GLU A 161 9.59 5.13 -15.69
C GLU A 161 8.46 5.94 -15.07
N MET A 162 8.66 6.39 -13.84
CA MET A 162 7.79 7.31 -13.12
C MET A 162 8.48 8.67 -13.08
N SER A 163 7.81 9.73 -13.53
CA SER A 163 8.40 11.06 -13.50
C SER A 163 7.42 12.17 -13.16
N CYS A 164 7.93 13.35 -12.82
CA CYS A 164 7.13 14.56 -12.64
C CYS A 164 6.95 15.34 -13.96
N ASN A 165 5.69 15.63 -14.33
CA ASN A 165 5.40 16.48 -15.49
C ASN A 165 5.32 17.97 -15.15
N ALA A 166 5.14 18.81 -16.18
CA ALA A 166 5.03 20.27 -16.04
C ALA A 166 3.86 20.77 -15.17
N ASN A 167 2.84 19.93 -14.93
CA ASN A 167 1.71 20.21 -14.06
C ASN A 167 1.92 19.74 -12.61
N ASN A 168 3.14 19.34 -12.24
CA ASN A 168 3.49 18.73 -10.96
C ASN A 168 2.67 17.48 -10.66
N MET A 169 2.50 16.62 -11.67
CA MET A 169 1.84 15.32 -11.52
C MET A 169 2.82 14.19 -11.85
N ASN A 170 2.65 13.07 -11.15
CA ASN A 170 3.26 11.80 -11.50
C ASN A 170 2.73 11.31 -12.86
N VAL A 171 3.63 10.92 -13.75
CA VAL A 171 3.34 10.31 -15.05
C VAL A 171 4.16 9.05 -15.24
N THR A 172 3.59 8.08 -15.95
CA THR A 172 4.22 6.80 -16.27
C THR A 172 4.62 6.74 -17.74
N THR A 173 5.86 6.38 -18.03
CA THR A 173 6.40 6.22 -19.39
C THR A 173 6.99 4.83 -19.55
N TRP A 174 6.85 4.25 -20.75
CA TRP A 174 7.47 2.96 -21.09
C TRP A 174 8.64 3.25 -22.03
N SER A 175 9.86 2.96 -21.58
CA SER A 175 11.07 3.30 -22.32
C SER A 175 11.97 2.09 -22.47
N ASP A 176 12.41 1.84 -23.70
CA ASP A 176 13.36 0.77 -23.98
C ASP A 176 14.76 1.15 -23.52
N CYS A 177 15.44 0.19 -22.91
CA CYS A 177 16.81 0.34 -22.49
C CYS A 177 17.75 0.48 -23.69
N PRO A 178 18.78 1.35 -23.61
CA PRO A 178 19.79 1.48 -24.65
C PRO A 178 20.44 0.16 -25.03
N SER A 179 20.95 0.07 -26.27
CA SER A 179 21.69 -1.11 -26.73
C SER A 179 22.82 -1.49 -25.78
N GLY A 180 22.95 -2.78 -25.48
CA GLY A 180 23.95 -3.29 -24.52
C GLY A 180 23.52 -3.26 -23.04
N THR A 181 22.31 -2.76 -22.75
CA THR A 181 21.74 -2.75 -21.39
C THR A 181 20.45 -3.58 -21.31
N SER A 182 20.00 -3.82 -20.08
CA SER A 182 18.69 -4.40 -19.76
C SER A 182 18.21 -3.84 -18.43
N CYS A 183 16.89 -3.77 -18.26
CA CYS A 183 16.31 -3.33 -17.02
C CYS A 183 16.60 -4.36 -15.91
N LYS A 184 17.18 -3.88 -14.81
CA LYS A 184 17.36 -4.59 -13.54
C LYS A 184 16.98 -3.62 -12.42
N GLU A 185 16.13 -4.06 -11.50
CA GLU A 185 15.71 -3.29 -10.32
C GLU A 185 15.13 -1.89 -10.60
N GLY A 186 14.58 -1.65 -11.81
CA GLY A 186 14.01 -0.37 -12.22
C GLY A 186 14.95 0.55 -12.97
N ALA A 187 16.17 0.11 -13.30
CA ALA A 187 17.11 0.88 -14.10
C ALA A 187 17.74 0.06 -15.22
N CYS A 188 18.11 0.70 -16.32
CA CYS A 188 18.89 0.13 -17.40
C CYS A 188 20.35 -0.03 -16.96
N VAL A 189 20.75 -1.28 -16.73
CA VAL A 189 22.12 -1.64 -16.37
C VAL A 189 22.78 -2.41 -17.50
N ALA A 190 24.11 -2.32 -17.58
CA ALA A 190 24.89 -3.12 -18.53
C ALA A 190 24.52 -4.61 -18.38
N GLN A 191 24.32 -5.29 -19.51
CA GLN A 191 24.05 -6.73 -19.46
C GLN A 191 25.28 -7.44 -18.90
N VAL A 192 25.10 -8.25 -17.86
CA VAL A 192 26.18 -9.08 -17.34
C VAL A 192 26.46 -10.15 -18.39
N THR A 193 27.65 -10.09 -19.00
CA THR A 193 28.12 -11.17 -19.86
C THR A 193 28.58 -12.30 -18.94
N ASN A 194 28.02 -13.49 -19.11
CA ASN A 194 28.46 -14.64 -18.31
C ASN A 194 29.93 -14.91 -18.62
N THR A 195 30.74 -14.99 -17.57
CA THR A 195 32.13 -15.41 -17.67
C THR A 195 32.33 -16.67 -16.86
N CYS A 196 33.28 -17.48 -17.30
CA CYS A 196 33.74 -18.64 -16.55
C CYS A 196 35.22 -18.85 -16.88
N SER A 197 36.03 -19.08 -15.86
CA SER A 197 37.44 -19.43 -15.95
C SER A 197 37.72 -20.60 -15.02
N ASP A 198 38.43 -21.59 -15.52
CA ASP A 198 38.86 -22.77 -14.80
C ASP A 198 40.39 -22.81 -14.82
N ASN A 199 41.01 -22.96 -13.65
CA ASN A 199 42.47 -23.04 -13.53
C ASN A 199 43.01 -24.46 -13.76
N ASP A 200 42.14 -25.46 -13.87
CA ASP A 200 42.45 -26.84 -14.28
C ASP A 200 41.49 -27.28 -15.41
N PRO A 201 41.61 -26.68 -16.60
CA PRO A 201 40.74 -27.01 -17.73
C PRO A 201 40.98 -28.44 -18.25
N THR A 202 42.10 -29.06 -17.87
CA THR A 202 42.42 -30.46 -18.18
C THR A 202 41.73 -31.45 -17.26
N GLN A 203 41.15 -30.97 -16.15
CA GLN A 203 40.53 -31.79 -15.11
C GLN A 203 41.52 -32.85 -14.59
N ASP A 204 42.74 -32.43 -14.27
CA ASP A 204 43.74 -33.28 -13.61
C ASP A 204 43.34 -33.54 -12.15
N ILE A 205 42.97 -34.79 -11.86
CA ILE A 205 42.55 -35.23 -10.52
C ILE A 205 43.56 -34.97 -9.41
N THR A 206 44.83 -34.65 -9.74
CA THR A 206 45.89 -34.36 -8.77
C THR A 206 46.01 -32.89 -8.40
N ILE A 207 45.28 -32.01 -9.10
CA ILE A 207 45.24 -30.57 -8.88
C ILE A 207 43.90 -30.23 -8.21
N LYS A 208 43.93 -29.31 -7.24
CA LYS A 208 42.69 -28.71 -6.72
C LYS A 208 42.23 -27.64 -7.69
N GLY A 209 41.31 -27.99 -8.57
CA GLY A 209 40.69 -27.06 -9.50
C GLY A 209 39.88 -25.97 -8.80
N THR A 210 39.84 -24.80 -9.41
CA THR A 210 39.01 -23.66 -9.04
C THR A 210 38.39 -23.09 -10.30
N MET A 211 37.06 -23.12 -10.32
CA MET A 211 36.26 -22.51 -11.36
C MET A 211 35.64 -21.22 -10.80
N SER A 212 35.79 -20.10 -11.50
CA SER A 212 35.25 -18.81 -11.10
C SER A 212 34.68 -18.01 -12.28
N GLY A 213 33.80 -17.06 -12.00
CA GLY A 213 33.22 -16.23 -13.05
C GLY A 213 32.17 -15.25 -12.56
N THR A 214 31.48 -14.62 -13.50
CA THR A 214 30.40 -13.65 -13.25
C THR A 214 29.13 -14.07 -13.97
N ASN A 215 27.98 -13.93 -13.32
CA ASN A 215 26.66 -14.09 -13.93
C ASN A 215 25.69 -13.03 -13.40
N SER A 216 24.40 -13.13 -13.76
CA SER A 216 23.37 -12.16 -13.33
C SER A 216 23.21 -12.02 -11.81
N SER A 217 23.60 -13.03 -11.03
CA SER A 217 23.60 -13.07 -9.57
C SER A 217 24.89 -12.50 -8.94
N GLY A 218 25.92 -12.20 -9.73
CA GLY A 218 27.21 -11.67 -9.27
C GLY A 218 28.39 -12.59 -9.58
N GLU A 219 29.47 -12.41 -8.82
CA GLU A 219 30.64 -13.28 -8.87
C GLU A 219 30.34 -14.64 -8.22
N TYR A 220 30.90 -15.70 -8.77
CA TYR A 220 30.84 -17.04 -8.21
C TYR A 220 32.20 -17.72 -8.28
N SER A 221 32.46 -18.61 -7.34
CA SER A 221 33.64 -19.48 -7.32
C SER A 221 33.24 -20.84 -6.76
N GLN A 222 33.76 -21.90 -7.38
CA GLN A 222 33.59 -23.28 -6.95
C GLN A 222 34.95 -23.97 -6.97
N TYR A 223 35.13 -24.91 -6.06
CA TYR A 223 36.38 -25.64 -5.89
C TYR A 223 36.10 -27.11 -6.04
N ASP A 224 37.07 -27.83 -6.60
CA ASP A 224 37.06 -29.27 -6.60
C ASP A 224 36.96 -29.78 -5.16
N PHE A 225 36.19 -30.85 -4.97
CA PHE A 225 35.90 -31.35 -3.64
C PHE A 225 35.80 -32.86 -3.60
N CYS A 226 36.13 -33.41 -2.43
CA CYS A 226 36.12 -34.84 -2.21
C CYS A 226 34.72 -35.34 -1.85
N SER A 227 34.30 -36.44 -2.48
CA SER A 227 33.15 -37.23 -2.07
C SER A 227 33.65 -38.53 -1.43
N GLY A 228 33.99 -38.44 -0.15
CA GLY A 228 34.71 -39.51 0.55
C GLY A 228 36.20 -39.55 0.18
N SER A 229 36.90 -40.62 0.58
CA SER A 229 38.35 -40.78 0.34
C SER A 229 38.69 -41.18 -1.09
N ASP A 230 37.73 -41.70 -1.85
CA ASP A 230 38.02 -42.42 -3.08
C ASP A 230 37.59 -41.65 -4.33
N TYR A 231 36.81 -40.59 -4.18
CA TYR A 231 36.24 -39.84 -5.31
C TYR A 231 36.46 -38.34 -5.17
N ILE A 232 36.80 -37.72 -6.29
CA ILE A 232 36.88 -36.27 -6.48
C ILE A 232 35.75 -35.82 -7.40
N ASN A 233 35.12 -34.70 -7.07
CA ASN A 233 34.23 -33.98 -7.97
C ASN A 233 34.96 -32.74 -8.46
N GLN A 234 35.16 -32.66 -9.78
CA GLN A 234 35.90 -31.59 -10.43
C GLN A 234 34.93 -30.64 -11.10
N TYR A 235 35.01 -29.36 -10.76
CA TYR A 235 34.25 -28.32 -11.42
C TYR A 235 34.94 -27.89 -12.70
N ALA A 236 34.15 -27.66 -13.75
CA ALA A 236 34.63 -27.17 -15.04
C ALA A 236 33.66 -26.15 -15.62
N CYS A 237 34.21 -25.23 -16.40
CA CYS A 237 33.41 -24.32 -17.21
C CYS A 237 32.71 -25.07 -18.34
N LYS A 238 31.42 -24.77 -18.55
CA LYS A 238 30.72 -25.19 -19.76
C LYS A 238 31.30 -24.48 -20.98
N SER A 239 31.26 -25.14 -22.14
CA SER A 239 31.77 -24.58 -23.40
C SER A 239 31.05 -23.31 -23.87
N ASP A 240 29.83 -23.06 -23.39
CA ASP A 240 29.03 -21.87 -23.70
C ASP A 240 29.17 -20.75 -22.65
N ASN A 241 30.08 -20.90 -21.67
CA ASN A 241 30.25 -19.99 -20.52
C ASN A 241 28.98 -19.75 -19.69
N SER A 242 27.95 -20.60 -19.80
CA SER A 242 26.71 -20.46 -19.02
C SER A 242 26.84 -20.84 -17.54
N GLY A 243 28.07 -21.14 -17.07
CA GLY A 243 28.41 -21.46 -15.70
C GLY A 243 29.20 -22.76 -15.58
N GLY A 244 29.13 -23.37 -14.39
CA GLY A 244 29.85 -24.59 -14.06
C GLY A 244 29.05 -25.88 -14.23
N VAL A 245 29.78 -26.95 -14.50
CA VAL A 245 29.36 -28.35 -14.30
C VAL A 245 30.37 -29.03 -13.40
N TYR A 246 30.00 -30.16 -12.80
CA TYR A 246 30.99 -31.02 -12.16
C TYR A 246 30.94 -32.44 -12.74
N SER A 247 32.09 -33.08 -12.75
CA SER A 247 32.25 -34.51 -13.08
C SER A 247 32.88 -35.23 -11.90
N GLN A 248 32.51 -36.50 -11.70
CA GLN A 248 33.06 -37.30 -10.61
C GLN A 248 34.04 -38.34 -11.15
N SER A 249 35.23 -38.38 -10.56
CA SER A 249 36.30 -39.29 -10.91
C SER A 249 36.76 -40.07 -9.69
N LYS A 250 37.13 -41.34 -9.89
CA LYS A 250 37.75 -42.16 -8.83
C LYS A 250 39.24 -41.85 -8.76
N CYS A 251 39.77 -41.67 -7.56
CA CYS A 251 41.21 -41.55 -7.35
C CYS A 251 41.92 -42.84 -7.81
N SER A 252 43.11 -42.65 -8.38
CA SER A 252 43.95 -43.76 -8.84
C SER A 252 44.43 -44.62 -7.67
N SER A 253 44.76 -45.89 -7.94
CA SER A 253 45.29 -46.80 -6.93
C SER A 253 46.50 -46.20 -6.20
N GLY A 254 46.50 -46.28 -4.86
CA GLY A 254 47.55 -45.69 -4.02
C GLY A 254 47.43 -44.18 -3.79
N THR A 255 46.32 -43.55 -4.18
CA THR A 255 45.99 -42.15 -3.85
C THR A 255 44.63 -42.09 -3.15
N SER A 256 44.40 -41.01 -2.41
CA SER A 256 43.12 -40.71 -1.75
C SER A 256 42.78 -39.23 -1.96
N CYS A 257 41.49 -38.91 -2.11
CA CYS A 257 41.04 -37.54 -2.21
C CYS A 257 41.22 -36.81 -0.87
N LYS A 258 41.95 -35.70 -0.91
CA LYS A 258 42.15 -34.79 0.22
C LYS A 258 42.17 -33.36 -0.30
N ASP A 259 41.38 -32.49 0.33
CA ASP A 259 41.25 -31.07 -0.03
C ASP A 259 41.01 -30.80 -1.53
N GLY A 260 40.17 -31.62 -2.18
CA GLY A 260 39.82 -31.43 -3.59
C GLY A 260 40.90 -31.88 -4.57
N ALA A 261 41.82 -32.74 -4.15
CA ALA A 261 42.81 -33.37 -5.04
C ALA A 261 43.08 -34.82 -4.60
N CYS A 262 43.34 -35.72 -5.55
CA CYS A 262 43.83 -37.08 -5.28
C CYS A 262 45.32 -37.04 -4.96
N VAL A 263 45.67 -37.25 -3.70
CA VAL A 263 47.05 -37.20 -3.20
C VAL A 263 47.54 -38.58 -2.76
N LYS A 264 48.85 -38.82 -2.85
CA LYS A 264 49.46 -40.00 -2.23
C LYS A 264 49.47 -39.82 -0.70
N PRO A 265 49.38 -40.91 0.08
CA PRO A 265 49.65 -40.85 1.52
C PRO A 265 51.04 -40.24 1.74
N ASP A 266 51.14 -39.27 2.66
CA ASP A 266 52.44 -38.75 3.07
C ASP A 266 53.31 -39.94 3.47
N SER A 267 54.45 -40.12 2.81
CA SER A 267 55.45 -41.09 3.25
C SER A 267 55.95 -40.59 4.61
N THR A 268 55.43 -41.17 5.69
CA THR A 268 55.98 -40.95 7.01
C THR A 268 57.47 -41.23 6.95
N PRO A 269 58.33 -40.26 7.31
CA PRO A 269 59.75 -40.55 7.46
C PRO A 269 59.85 -41.69 8.48
N VAL A 270 60.40 -42.82 8.04
CA VAL A 270 60.76 -43.89 8.96
C VAL A 270 61.81 -43.29 9.89
N ALA A 271 61.42 -43.08 11.15
CA ALA A 271 62.37 -42.74 12.19
C ALA A 271 63.32 -43.94 12.33
N ASN A 272 64.55 -43.78 11.86
CA ASN A 272 65.67 -44.68 12.16
C ASN A 272 66.11 -44.51 13.61
#